data_AF-A0A2E6ZKC0-F1
#
_entry.id   AF-A0A2E6ZKC0-F1
#
_cell.length_a   1.000
_cell.length_b   1.000
_cell.length_c   1.000
_cell.angle_alpha   90.00
_cell.angle_beta   90.00
_cell.angle_gamma   90.00
#
_symmetry.space_group_name_H-M   'P 1'
#
loop_
_entity.id
_entity.type
_entity.pdbx_description
1 polymer ?
#
loop_
_entity_poly.entity_id
_entity_poly.type
_entity_poly.pdbx_seq_one_letter_code
_entity_poly.pdbx_strand_id
1 'polypeptide(L)'
;MSLEINTLWGLETVEDSKQCIKCEEWKPSERFAFRSERNGKGTEQRNDCKDCQRVNSKIVRELRKHYPPPDPETYICPACGRGKEHFKGWKKSPFVLDHCHETGKFRDYICQYCNNTVGYADENPDILRRQAEYLERHGR
;
A
#
# COMPACT_ATOMS: atom_id res chain seq x y z
N MET A 1 -11.17 -15.45 14.38
CA MET A 1 -11.58 -16.51 13.43
C MET A 1 -10.56 -17.63 13.61
N SER A 2 -10.98 -18.85 13.87
CA SER A 2 -10.05 -19.97 14.04
C SER A 2 -9.56 -20.50 12.69
N LEU A 3 -8.29 -20.89 12.61
CA LEU A 3 -7.63 -21.45 11.42
C LEU A 3 -6.95 -22.76 11.79
N GLU A 4 -7.20 -23.83 11.03
CA GLU A 4 -6.46 -25.09 11.17
C GLU A 4 -5.18 -25.03 10.33
N ILE A 5 -4.03 -25.31 10.95
CA ILE A 5 -2.73 -25.36 10.29
C ILE A 5 -2.05 -26.70 10.59
N ASN A 6 -1.27 -27.20 9.63
CA ASN A 6 -0.47 -28.41 9.83
C ASN A 6 0.92 -28.03 10.32
N THR A 7 1.28 -28.48 11.52
CA THR A 7 2.58 -28.23 12.16
C THR A 7 3.40 -29.51 12.22
N LEU A 8 4.62 -29.43 12.77
CA LEU A 8 5.45 -30.61 13.04
C LEU A 8 4.79 -31.60 14.03
N TRP A 9 3.74 -31.18 14.74
CA TRP A 9 3.03 -31.95 15.76
C TRP A 9 1.62 -32.36 15.33
N GLY A 10 1.23 -32.06 14.08
CA GLY A 10 -0.08 -32.41 13.51
C GLY A 10 -0.95 -31.18 13.22
N LEU A 11 -2.27 -31.41 13.11
CA LEU A 11 -3.25 -30.35 12.92
C LEU A 11 -3.44 -29.56 14.23
N GLU A 12 -3.18 -28.25 14.17
CA GLU A 12 -3.38 -27.32 15.27
C GLU A 12 -4.38 -26.23 14.89
N THR A 13 -5.26 -25.88 15.84
CA THR A 13 -6.24 -24.80 15.67
C THR A 13 -5.69 -23.50 16.25
N VAL A 14 -5.55 -22.47 15.42
CA VAL A 14 -5.13 -21.13 15.81
C VAL A 14 -6.34 -20.22 15.91
N GLU A 15 -6.71 -19.80 17.13
CA GLU A 15 -7.93 -19.00 17.37
C GLU A 15 -7.84 -17.55 16.84
N ASP A 16 -6.63 -16.99 16.81
CA ASP A 16 -6.35 -15.61 16.38
C ASP A 16 -5.69 -15.57 15.00
N SER A 17 -6.52 -15.71 13.97
CA SER A 17 -6.12 -15.63 12.57
C SER A 17 -6.86 -14.52 11.81
N LYS A 18 -6.23 -14.03 10.74
CA LYS A 18 -6.84 -13.08 9.81
C LYS A 18 -6.35 -13.30 8.38
N GLN A 19 -7.17 -12.87 7.42
CA GLN A 19 -6.86 -12.95 6.00
C GLN A 19 -5.96 -11.80 5.56
N CYS A 20 -4.93 -12.09 4.78
CA CYS A 20 -4.07 -11.08 4.18
C CYS A 20 -4.77 -10.39 3.00
N ILE A 21 -4.81 -9.06 2.97
CA ILE A 21 -5.43 -8.30 1.86
C ILE A 21 -4.64 -8.33 0.54
N LYS A 22 -3.46 -8.97 0.52
CA LYS A 22 -2.58 -9.02 -0.67
C LYS A 22 -2.50 -10.41 -1.29
N CYS A 23 -2.32 -11.45 -0.48
CA CYS A 23 -2.25 -12.83 -0.97
C CYS A 23 -3.51 -13.65 -0.66
N GLU A 24 -4.50 -13.06 0.01
CA GLU A 24 -5.79 -13.67 0.35
C GLU A 24 -5.72 -14.94 1.22
N GLU A 25 -4.53 -15.32 1.66
CA GLU A 25 -4.32 -16.45 2.58
C GLU A 25 -4.65 -16.06 4.02
N TRP A 26 -5.31 -16.97 4.74
CA TRP A 26 -5.50 -16.91 6.18
C TRP A 26 -4.21 -17.25 6.91
N LYS A 27 -3.81 -16.40 7.85
CA LYS A 27 -2.57 -16.57 8.62
C LYS A 27 -2.78 -16.20 10.09
N PRO A 28 -2.00 -16.78 11.02
CA PRO A 28 -1.97 -16.32 12.40
C PRO A 28 -1.69 -14.82 12.50
N SER A 29 -2.30 -14.12 13.46
CA SER A 29 -2.15 -12.66 13.64
C SER A 29 -0.70 -12.22 13.83
N GLU A 30 0.16 -13.08 14.41
CA GLU A 30 1.60 -12.88 14.56
C GLU A 30 2.36 -12.73 13.22
N ARG A 31 1.78 -13.22 12.12
CA ARG A 31 2.33 -13.05 10.76
C ARG A 31 2.06 -11.67 10.18
N PHE A 32 1.47 -10.77 10.95
CA PHE A 32 1.20 -9.39 10.57
C PHE A 32 1.99 -8.44 11.48
N ALA A 33 2.65 -7.46 10.89
CA ALA A 33 3.39 -6.47 11.64
C ALA A 33 2.44 -5.42 12.23
N PHE A 34 2.86 -4.76 13.31
CA PHE A 34 2.17 -3.57 13.81
C PHE A 34 2.57 -2.33 13.00
N ARG A 35 1.62 -1.43 12.71
CA ARG A 35 1.86 -0.16 12.01
C ARG A 35 2.72 0.79 12.84
N SER A 36 2.50 0.78 14.14
CA SER A 36 3.28 1.56 15.09
C SER A 36 3.31 0.84 16.43
N GLU A 37 4.36 1.12 17.18
CA GLU A 37 4.53 0.63 18.55
C GLU A 37 4.64 1.84 19.47
N ARG A 38 3.89 1.81 20.57
CA ARG A 38 3.97 2.81 21.65
C ARG A 38 4.24 2.08 22.95
N ASN A 39 5.32 2.43 23.63
CA ASN A 39 5.75 1.78 24.87
C ASN A 39 5.89 0.24 24.75
N GLY A 40 6.44 -0.24 23.63
CA GLY A 40 6.62 -1.68 23.36
C GLY A 40 5.33 -2.45 23.12
N LYS A 41 4.17 -1.78 23.03
CA LYS A 41 2.90 -2.37 22.63
C LYS A 41 2.53 -1.92 21.24
N GLY A 42 2.30 -2.89 20.36
CA GLY A 42 1.72 -2.65 19.05
C GLY A 42 0.30 -2.10 19.19
N THR A 43 0.03 -0.96 18.56
CA THR A 43 -1.27 -0.26 18.70
C THR A 43 -2.27 -0.71 17.65
N GLU A 44 -1.80 -0.97 16.44
CA GLU A 44 -2.64 -1.33 15.29
C GLU A 44 -1.88 -2.32 14.41
N GLN A 45 -2.45 -3.51 14.16
CA GLN A 45 -1.86 -4.45 13.22
C GLN A 45 -2.17 -4.08 11.78
N ARG A 46 -1.21 -4.34 10.90
CA ARG A 46 -1.39 -4.25 9.44
C ARG A 46 -2.28 -5.36 8.90
N ASN A 47 -2.87 -5.13 7.74
CA ASN A 47 -3.75 -6.08 7.04
C ASN A 47 -3.00 -6.89 5.97
N ASP A 48 -1.77 -6.51 5.64
CA ASP A 48 -0.85 -7.24 4.77
C ASP A 48 0.14 -8.06 5.60
N CYS A 49 0.37 -9.33 5.22
CA CYS A 49 1.26 -10.22 5.96
C CYS A 49 2.74 -9.84 5.80
N LYS A 50 3.59 -10.28 6.74
CA LYS A 50 5.05 -10.01 6.75
C LYS A 50 5.75 -10.49 5.46
N ASP A 51 5.25 -11.56 4.84
CA ASP A 51 5.84 -12.09 3.60
C ASP A 51 5.54 -11.18 2.40
N CYS A 52 4.29 -10.74 2.24
CA CYS A 52 3.90 -9.74 1.22
C CYS A 52 4.67 -8.43 1.42
N GLN A 53 4.82 -7.99 2.68
CA GLN A 53 5.62 -6.80 3.01
C GLN A 53 7.09 -6.95 2.59
N ARG A 54 7.69 -8.13 2.78
CA ARG A 54 9.08 -8.42 2.38
C ARG A 54 9.25 -8.38 0.86
N VAL A 55 8.32 -8.98 0.11
CA VAL A 55 8.33 -8.95 -1.37
C VAL A 55 8.23 -7.52 -1.87
N ASN A 56 7.23 -6.77 -1.42
CA ASN A 56 7.04 -5.37 -1.80
C ASN A 56 8.26 -4.50 -1.45
N SER A 57 8.82 -4.68 -0.25
CA SER A 57 10.01 -3.94 0.18
C SER A 57 11.22 -4.22 -0.72
N LYS A 58 11.39 -5.47 -1.16
CA LYS A 58 12.44 -5.84 -2.11
C LYS A 58 12.23 -5.16 -3.47
N ILE A 59 11.02 -5.22 -4.01
CA ILE A 59 10.66 -4.55 -5.28
C ILE A 59 10.96 -3.06 -5.20
N VAL A 60 10.40 -2.36 -4.21
CA VAL A 60 10.60 -0.91 -4.03
C VAL A 60 12.08 -0.56 -3.87
N ARG A 61 12.84 -1.37 -3.14
CA ARG A 61 14.29 -1.15 -2.97
C ARG A 61 15.04 -1.28 -4.30
N GLU A 62 14.73 -2.29 -5.12
CA GLU A 62 15.37 -2.45 -6.43
C GLU A 62 14.94 -1.33 -7.39
N LEU A 63 13.66 -0.99 -7.45
CA LEU A 63 13.18 0.10 -8.31
C LEU A 63 13.84 1.45 -7.96
N ARG A 64 14.00 1.78 -6.68
CA ARG A 64 14.68 3.01 -6.24
C ARG A 64 16.15 3.11 -6.67
N LYS A 65 16.81 2.00 -7.01
CA LYS A 65 18.17 2.02 -7.57
C LYS A 65 18.17 2.47 -9.03
N HIS A 66 17.15 2.09 -9.78
CA HIS A 66 17.03 2.41 -11.21
C HIS A 66 16.29 3.72 -11.47
N TYR A 67 15.38 4.09 -10.57
CA TYR A 67 14.55 5.28 -10.63
C TYR A 67 14.78 6.08 -9.35
N PRO A 68 15.75 7.01 -9.32
CA PRO A 68 15.98 7.85 -8.14
C PRO A 68 14.80 8.80 -7.91
N PRO A 69 14.52 9.18 -6.65
CA PRO A 69 13.44 10.10 -6.34
C PRO A 69 13.69 11.47 -7.02
N PRO A 70 12.64 12.08 -7.59
CA PRO A 70 12.77 13.38 -8.23
C PRO A 70 12.96 14.49 -7.20
N ASP A 71 13.42 15.66 -7.65
CA ASP A 71 13.50 16.87 -6.84
C ASP A 71 12.08 17.34 -6.43
N PRO A 72 11.75 17.35 -5.12
CA PRO A 72 10.42 17.71 -4.67
C PRO A 72 10.01 19.15 -4.98
N GLU A 73 10.94 20.08 -5.17
CA GLU A 73 10.58 21.49 -5.43
C GLU A 73 10.12 21.73 -6.88
N THR A 74 10.60 20.91 -7.82
CA THR A 74 10.37 21.10 -9.26
C THR A 74 9.46 20.03 -9.86
N TYR A 75 9.30 18.90 -9.19
CA TYR A 75 8.53 17.78 -9.71
C TYR A 75 7.02 18.01 -9.61
N ILE A 76 6.30 17.61 -10.67
CA ILE A 76 4.85 17.71 -10.77
C ILE A 76 4.27 16.30 -10.86
N CYS A 77 3.28 16.00 -10.02
CA CYS A 77 2.62 14.69 -10.04
C CYS A 77 1.95 14.46 -11.41
N PRO A 78 2.33 13.42 -12.18
CA PRO A 78 1.77 13.18 -13.51
C PRO A 78 0.29 12.76 -13.46
N ALA A 79 -0.17 12.22 -12.33
CA ALA A 79 -1.56 11.77 -12.17
C ALA A 79 -2.55 12.90 -11.86
N CYS A 80 -2.11 14.00 -11.24
CA CYS A 80 -3.03 15.10 -10.87
C CYS A 80 -2.54 16.51 -11.21
N GLY A 81 -1.35 16.65 -11.81
CA GLY A 81 -0.79 17.93 -12.22
C GLY A 81 -0.36 18.86 -11.08
N ARG A 82 -0.27 18.37 -9.84
CA ARG A 82 0.05 19.19 -8.66
C ARG A 82 1.52 19.04 -8.23
N GLY A 83 2.18 20.17 -7.98
CA GLY A 83 3.50 20.25 -7.35
C GLY A 83 3.45 20.27 -5.82
N LYS A 84 4.62 20.40 -5.19
CA LYS A 84 4.78 20.38 -3.72
C LYS A 84 3.97 21.46 -3.00
N GLU A 85 3.78 22.62 -3.62
CA GLU A 85 3.00 23.75 -3.11
C GLU A 85 1.54 23.38 -2.75
N HIS A 86 1.00 22.34 -3.38
CA HIS A 86 -0.34 21.81 -3.11
C HIS A 86 -0.39 20.87 -1.89
N PHE A 87 0.76 20.48 -1.35
CA PHE A 87 0.89 19.49 -0.28
C PHE A 87 1.55 20.15 0.94
N LYS A 88 0.76 20.94 1.68
CA LYS A 88 1.21 21.60 2.91
C LYS A 88 1.39 20.59 4.06
N GLY A 89 2.38 20.83 4.93
CA GLY A 89 2.61 20.05 6.15
C GLY A 89 3.46 18.78 5.97
N TRP A 90 3.93 18.50 4.76
CA TRP A 90 4.80 17.35 4.49
C TRP A 90 6.25 17.66 4.89
N LYS A 91 6.76 16.94 5.91
CA LYS A 91 8.17 17.05 6.35
C LYS A 91 9.15 16.44 5.34
N LYS A 92 8.68 15.57 4.45
CA LYS A 92 9.45 14.88 3.39
C LYS A 92 8.80 15.15 2.03
N SER A 93 9.39 14.62 0.96
CA SER A 93 8.77 14.66 -0.36
C SER A 93 7.34 14.09 -0.33
N PRO A 94 6.35 14.77 -0.93
CA PRO A 94 4.99 14.25 -1.07
C PRO A 94 4.89 13.18 -2.18
N PHE A 95 5.96 13.01 -2.97
CA PHE A 95 6.01 12.07 -4.09
C PHE A 95 6.54 10.71 -3.64
N VAL A 96 5.80 9.67 -4.02
CA VAL A 96 6.07 8.27 -3.71
C VAL A 96 6.24 7.48 -5.01
N LEU A 97 7.07 6.44 -4.95
CA LEU A 97 7.28 5.54 -6.08
C LEU A 97 6.05 4.65 -6.25
N ASP A 98 5.38 4.77 -7.40
CA ASP A 98 4.27 3.91 -7.80
C ASP A 98 4.77 2.79 -8.72
N HIS A 99 4.23 1.59 -8.52
CA HIS A 99 4.57 0.41 -9.30
C HIS A 99 3.36 -0.51 -9.38
N CYS A 100 3.28 -1.29 -10.45
CA CYS A 100 2.22 -2.28 -10.62
C CYS A 100 2.42 -3.43 -9.64
N HIS A 101 1.42 -3.71 -8.79
CA HIS A 101 1.54 -4.79 -7.81
C HIS A 101 1.51 -6.21 -8.42
N GLU A 102 1.01 -6.37 -9.66
CA GLU A 102 1.04 -7.65 -10.37
C GLU A 102 2.40 -7.94 -11.02
N THR A 103 2.97 -6.95 -11.71
CA THR A 103 4.18 -7.15 -12.52
C THR A 103 5.47 -6.67 -11.83
N GLY A 104 5.35 -5.89 -10.76
CA GLY A 104 6.48 -5.22 -10.10
C GLY A 104 7.12 -4.10 -10.93
N LYS A 105 6.55 -3.76 -12.10
CA LYS A 105 7.11 -2.71 -12.97
C LYS A 105 6.85 -1.33 -12.40
N PHE A 106 7.88 -0.48 -12.44
CA PHE A 106 7.76 0.94 -12.16
C PHE A 106 6.73 1.59 -13.09
N ARG A 107 5.92 2.50 -12.54
CA ARG A 107 5.02 3.36 -13.31
C ARG A 107 5.56 4.79 -13.36
N ASP A 108 5.50 5.49 -12.24
CA ASP A 108 6.04 6.83 -12.08
C ASP A 108 6.21 7.18 -10.59
N TYR A 109 6.71 8.38 -10.30
CA TYR A 109 6.49 9.01 -9.01
C TYR A 109 5.17 9.78 -9.02
N ILE A 110 4.29 9.52 -8.05
CA ILE A 110 3.03 10.24 -7.90
C ILE A 110 2.89 10.75 -6.47
N CYS A 111 2.04 11.75 -6.24
CA CYS A 111 1.81 12.22 -4.88
C CYS A 111 1.10 11.14 -4.04
N GLN A 112 1.30 11.16 -2.72
CA GLN A 112 0.69 10.18 -1.83
C GLN A 112 -0.84 10.12 -1.91
N TYR A 113 -1.51 11.25 -2.23
CA TYR A 113 -2.95 11.26 -2.46
C TYR A 113 -3.34 10.42 -3.68
N CYS A 114 -2.68 10.63 -4.82
CA CYS A 114 -2.93 9.84 -6.03
C CYS A 114 -2.61 8.36 -5.80
N ASN A 115 -1.50 8.06 -5.13
CA ASN A 115 -1.13 6.69 -4.79
C ASN A 115 -2.21 6.00 -3.95
N ASN A 116 -2.73 6.69 -2.93
CA ASN A 116 -3.81 6.15 -2.12
C ASN A 116 -5.11 5.99 -2.92
N THR A 117 -5.48 6.96 -3.76
CA THR A 117 -6.67 6.86 -4.62
C THR A 117 -6.59 5.67 -5.57
N VAL A 118 -5.44 5.46 -6.21
CA VAL A 118 -5.20 4.26 -7.06
C VAL A 118 -5.32 2.99 -6.23
N GLY A 119 -4.77 2.97 -5.01
CA GLY A 119 -4.92 1.84 -4.09
C GLY A 119 -6.36 1.59 -3.63
N TYR A 120 -7.15 2.62 -3.37
CA TYR A 120 -8.57 2.50 -2.99
C TYR A 120 -9.46 2.06 -4.15
N ALA A 121 -9.00 2.25 -5.38
CA ALA A 121 -9.64 1.72 -6.57
C ALA A 121 -9.12 0.33 -6.94
N ASP A 122 -8.37 -0.35 -6.08
CA ASP A 122 -7.74 -1.65 -6.33
C ASP A 122 -6.96 -1.70 -7.65
N GLU A 123 -6.31 -0.57 -8.00
CA GLU A 123 -5.63 -0.39 -9.30
C GLU A 123 -6.52 -0.62 -10.54
N ASN A 124 -7.84 -0.58 -10.36
CA ASN A 124 -8.83 -0.79 -11.41
C ASN A 124 -9.26 0.58 -12.01
N PRO A 125 -8.93 0.85 -13.29
CA PRO A 125 -9.27 2.12 -13.93
C PRO A 125 -10.78 2.33 -14.08
N ASP A 126 -11.59 1.27 -14.15
CA ASP A 126 -13.05 1.38 -14.28
C ASP A 126 -13.72 1.86 -12.99
N ILE A 127 -13.11 1.59 -11.83
CA ILE A 127 -13.57 2.16 -10.56
C ILE A 127 -13.34 3.67 -10.56
N LEU A 128 -12.15 4.12 -10.99
CA LEU A 128 -11.82 5.56 -11.07
C LEU A 128 -12.70 6.31 -12.08
N ARG A 129 -12.97 5.73 -13.25
CA ARG A 129 -13.89 6.32 -14.24
C ARG A 129 -15.29 6.50 -13.67
N ARG A 130 -15.84 5.47 -13.03
CA ARG A 130 -17.17 5.55 -12.38
C ARG A 130 -17.21 6.57 -11.24
N GLN A 131 -16.13 6.74 -10.49
CA GLN A 131 -16.02 7.78 -9.47
C GLN A 131 -16.00 9.18 -10.09
N ALA A 132 -15.27 9.38 -11.20
CA ALA A 132 -15.28 10.64 -11.93
C ALA A 132 -16.68 10.99 -12.44
N GLU A 133 -17.35 10.04 -13.10
CA GLU A 133 -18.73 10.20 -13.57
C GLU A 133 -19.70 10.51 -12.42
N TYR A 134 -19.52 9.89 -11.25
CA TYR A 134 -20.34 10.18 -10.07
C TYR A 134 -20.20 11.64 -9.63
N LEU A 135 -18.97 12.17 -9.56
CA LEU A 135 -18.74 13.58 -9.23
C LEU A 135 -19.34 14.52 -10.28
N GLU A 136 -19.21 14.18 -11.57
CA GLU A 136 -19.79 14.97 -12.66
C GLU A 136 -21.32 15.03 -12.59
N ARG A 137 -21.98 13.92 -12.25
CA ARG A 137 -23.44 13.86 -12.09
C ARG A 137 -23.97 14.66 -10.91
N HIS A 138 -23.21 14.72 -9.82
CA HIS A 138 -23.68 15.31 -8.56
C HIS A 138 -23.13 16.71 -8.29
N GLY A 139 -22.30 17.24 -9.19
CA GLY A 139 -21.60 18.49 -8.99
C GLY A 139 -20.50 18.36 -7.93
N ARG A 140 -19.61 19.35 -7.89
CA ARG A 140 -18.54 19.43 -6.89
C ARG A 140 -19.03 20.04 -5.60
#